data_AF-A0A4Q9GNB3-F1
#
_entry.id   AF-A0A4Q9GNB3-F1
#
_cell.length_a   1.000
_cell.length_b   1.000
_cell.length_c   1.000
_cell.angle_alpha   90.00
_cell.angle_beta   90.00
_cell.angle_gamma   90.00
#
_symmetry.space_group_name_H-M   'P 1'
#
loop_
_entity.id
_entity.type
_entity.pdbx_description
1 polymer ?
#
loop_
_entity_poly.entity_id
_entity_poly.type
_entity_poly.pdbx_seq_one_letter_code
_entity_poly.pdbx_strand_id
1 'polypeptide(L)'
;MLRSFVIAALALAPLAALAEPPLTLTCDGPIGRDAIEASLIETFGKANVRTETIDGAEGEQLQATVLFPDDPARRIQILWSDEAARKRPSEVRLTDEAKGSFAGLSVGLDLTAVEKLNGRPFVMNGFGWDLGGNVVDWKGGALSKVPGDCGPSVQFNYAEGAPEKALDKVSGDKRVSSADKALRVVKPTVSSVSIGWGAD
;
A
#
# COMPACT_ATOMS: atom_id res chain seq x y z
N MET A 1 50.11 50.25 17.24
CA MET A 1 49.82 48.81 17.44
C MET A 1 48.33 48.60 17.15
N LEU A 2 47.97 48.07 15.98
CA LEU A 2 46.57 47.79 15.64
C LEU A 2 46.52 46.35 15.13
N ARG A 3 45.95 45.45 15.93
CA ARG A 3 45.79 44.03 15.59
C ARG A 3 44.42 43.84 14.95
N SER A 4 44.40 43.62 13.64
CA SER A 4 43.21 43.15 12.93
C SER A 4 42.86 41.73 13.37
N PHE A 5 41.64 41.54 13.87
CA PHE A 5 41.05 40.22 14.06
C PHE A 5 40.19 39.90 12.83
N VAL A 6 40.56 38.87 12.09
CA VAL A 6 39.71 38.28 11.05
C VAL A 6 38.81 37.25 11.75
N ILE A 7 37.49 37.50 11.77
CA ILE A 7 36.50 36.51 12.21
C ILE A 7 36.17 35.64 11.01
N ALA A 8 36.63 34.38 11.03
CA ALA A 8 36.21 33.38 10.08
C ALA A 8 34.81 32.87 10.50
N ALA A 9 33.78 33.20 9.72
CA ALA A 9 32.45 32.63 9.89
C ALA A 9 32.44 31.18 9.38
N LEU A 10 32.33 30.21 10.30
CA LEU A 10 32.01 28.83 9.94
C LEU A 10 30.53 28.78 9.52
N ALA A 11 30.28 28.55 8.23
CA ALA A 11 28.95 28.21 7.75
C ALA A 11 28.60 26.78 8.20
N LEU A 12 27.64 26.63 9.12
CA LEU A 12 26.99 25.35 9.34
C LEU A 12 26.14 25.02 8.11
N ALA A 13 26.58 24.05 7.32
CA ALA A 13 25.70 23.43 6.33
C ALA A 13 24.56 22.70 7.06
N PRO A 14 23.30 22.84 6.60
CA PRO A 14 22.21 22.09 7.20
C PRO A 14 22.44 20.59 6.97
N LEU A 15 22.43 19.81 8.05
CA LEU A 15 22.35 18.36 7.96
C LEU A 15 21.05 18.05 7.22
N ALA A 16 21.13 17.59 5.97
CA ALA A 16 20.00 16.96 5.33
C ALA A 16 19.60 15.77 6.20
N ALA A 17 18.41 15.84 6.82
CA ALA A 17 17.86 14.70 7.54
C ALA A 17 17.79 13.54 6.54
N LEU A 18 18.52 12.45 6.83
CA LEU A 18 18.40 11.23 6.06
C LEU A 18 16.95 10.76 6.19
N ALA A 19 16.23 10.68 5.07
CA ALA A 19 14.88 10.16 5.07
C ALA A 19 14.90 8.72 5.62
N GLU A 20 14.03 8.43 6.58
CA GLU A 20 13.86 7.06 7.09
C GLU A 20 13.47 6.13 5.94
N PRO A 21 13.99 4.89 5.89
CA PRO A 21 13.60 3.95 4.86
C PRO A 21 12.10 3.66 4.94
N PRO A 22 11.43 3.41 3.79
CA PRO A 22 10.00 3.10 3.81
C PRO A 22 9.68 1.86 4.66
N LEU A 23 8.51 1.87 5.30
CA LEU A 23 8.11 0.79 6.19
C LEU A 23 7.87 -0.51 5.41
N THR A 24 8.47 -1.60 5.89
CA THR A 24 8.17 -2.95 5.38
C THR A 24 7.24 -3.66 6.37
N LEU A 25 6.03 -3.94 5.92
CA LEU A 25 4.99 -4.64 6.68
C LEU A 25 5.22 -6.15 6.65
N THR A 26 4.85 -6.82 7.74
CA THR A 26 4.94 -8.28 7.91
C THR A 26 3.74 -8.75 8.73
N CYS A 27 3.35 -10.02 8.59
CA CYS A 27 2.19 -10.56 9.34
C CYS A 27 2.38 -10.51 10.86
N ASP A 28 3.62 -10.76 11.31
CA ASP A 28 4.01 -10.77 12.73
C ASP A 28 4.61 -9.43 13.20
N GLY A 29 4.44 -8.38 12.39
CA GLY A 29 4.98 -7.06 12.68
C GLY A 29 4.18 -6.28 13.73
N PRO A 30 4.56 -5.02 14.02
CA PRO A 30 3.84 -4.18 14.99
C PRO A 30 2.38 -3.90 14.63
N ILE A 31 2.02 -4.07 13.35
CA ILE A 31 0.66 -3.96 12.81
C ILE A 31 0.16 -5.37 12.42
N GLY A 32 0.42 -6.35 13.30
CA GLY A 32 0.05 -7.75 13.10
C GLY A 32 -1.38 -8.08 13.54
N ARG A 33 -1.74 -9.37 13.48
CA ARG A 33 -3.09 -9.90 13.77
C ARG A 33 -3.69 -9.38 15.08
N ASP A 34 -2.89 -9.30 16.14
CA ASP A 34 -3.34 -8.94 17.49
C ASP A 34 -3.08 -7.48 17.85
N ALA A 35 -2.71 -6.65 16.86
CA ALA A 35 -2.46 -5.24 17.11
C ALA A 35 -3.71 -4.55 17.70
N ILE A 36 -3.45 -3.57 18.55
CA ILE A 36 -4.46 -2.67 19.10
C ILE A 36 -3.94 -1.24 18.96
N GLU A 37 -4.82 -0.25 18.86
CA GLU A 37 -4.36 1.14 18.68
C GLU A 37 -3.36 1.60 19.76
N ALA A 38 -3.54 1.15 21.01
CA ALA A 38 -2.61 1.48 22.09
C ALA A 38 -1.16 0.99 21.82
N SER A 39 -0.97 -0.21 21.26
CA SER A 39 0.36 -0.72 20.92
C SER A 39 0.95 0.01 19.71
N LEU A 40 0.11 0.49 18.79
CA LEU A 40 0.54 1.36 17.69
C LEU A 40 1.01 2.71 18.21
N ILE A 41 0.31 3.32 19.16
CA ILE A 41 0.70 4.57 19.81
C ILE A 41 2.04 4.41 20.53
N GLU A 42 2.25 3.29 21.22
CA GLU A 42 3.52 2.98 21.88
C GLU A 42 4.67 2.83 20.88
N THR A 43 4.42 2.14 19.76
CA THR A 43 5.44 1.85 18.74
C THR A 43 5.80 3.06 17.88
N PHE A 44 4.79 3.76 17.38
CA PHE A 44 4.95 4.83 16.38
C PHE A 44 4.87 6.22 16.98
N GLY A 45 4.48 6.34 18.25
CA GLY A 45 4.31 7.60 18.96
C GLY A 45 2.95 8.24 18.71
N LYS A 46 2.34 8.77 19.77
CA LYS A 46 0.99 9.37 19.75
C LYS A 46 0.78 10.43 18.66
N ALA A 47 1.81 11.20 18.32
CA ALA A 47 1.72 12.23 17.27
C ALA A 47 1.52 11.63 15.87
N ASN A 48 1.94 10.39 15.65
CA ASN A 48 1.87 9.70 14.37
C ASN A 48 0.67 8.75 14.25
N VAL A 49 -0.25 8.74 15.22
CA VAL A 49 -1.44 7.87 15.21
C VAL A 49 -2.68 8.72 15.41
N ARG A 50 -3.58 8.73 14.42
CA ARG A 50 -4.81 9.52 14.45
C ARG A 50 -5.98 8.71 13.92
N THR A 51 -7.17 8.91 14.47
CA THR A 51 -8.40 8.43 13.83
C THR A 51 -8.84 9.41 12.77
N GLU A 52 -9.07 8.93 11.56
CA GLU A 52 -9.58 9.73 10.44
C GLU A 52 -10.73 9.00 9.74
N THR A 53 -11.62 9.78 9.13
CA THR A 53 -12.61 9.26 8.19
C THR A 53 -11.93 9.09 6.84
N ILE A 54 -12.07 7.91 6.23
CA ILE A 54 -11.52 7.58 4.92
C ILE A 54 -12.62 7.08 3.99
N ASP A 55 -12.41 7.19 2.69
CA ASP A 55 -13.36 6.66 1.70
C ASP A 55 -13.36 5.12 1.69
N GLY A 56 -14.57 4.55 1.65
CA GLY A 56 -14.85 3.13 1.48
C GLY A 56 -15.39 2.80 0.09
N ALA A 57 -15.94 1.59 -0.06
CA ALA A 57 -16.60 1.18 -1.29
C ALA A 57 -17.93 1.94 -1.48
N GLU A 58 -18.36 2.13 -2.73
CA GLU A 58 -19.69 2.69 -3.05
C GLU A 58 -20.02 4.04 -2.38
N GLY A 59 -19.01 4.86 -2.08
CA GLY A 59 -19.18 6.16 -1.41
C GLY A 59 -19.39 6.08 0.10
N GLU A 60 -19.17 4.91 0.70
CA GLU A 60 -19.11 4.74 2.15
C GLU A 60 -17.99 5.60 2.77
N GLN A 61 -18.18 5.98 4.02
CA GLN A 61 -17.17 6.65 4.85
C GLN A 61 -16.83 5.73 6.03
N LEU A 62 -15.55 5.38 6.17
CA LEU A 62 -15.05 4.44 7.16
C LEU A 62 -14.21 5.16 8.21
N GLN A 63 -14.29 4.73 9.47
CA GLN A 63 -13.40 5.20 10.52
C GLN A 63 -12.15 4.33 10.57
N ALA A 64 -11.00 4.91 10.25
CA ALA A 64 -9.72 4.22 10.29
C ALA A 64 -8.79 4.81 11.35
N THR A 65 -7.91 3.97 11.90
CA THR A 65 -6.69 4.46 12.53
C THR A 65 -5.65 4.67 11.43
N VAL A 66 -5.13 5.89 11.31
CA VAL A 66 -4.12 6.29 10.33
C VAL A 66 -2.78 6.50 11.03
N LEU A 67 -1.75 5.81 10.53
CA LEU A 67 -0.37 6.06 10.88
C LEU A 67 0.24 7.10 9.94
N PHE A 68 1.06 7.99 10.51
CA PHE A 68 1.73 9.09 9.80
C PHE A 68 0.79 9.90 8.91
N PRO A 69 -0.33 10.43 9.45
CA PRO A 69 -1.37 11.05 8.64
C PRO A 69 -0.89 12.28 7.86
N ASP A 70 0.14 12.96 8.36
CA ASP A 70 0.69 14.19 7.80
C ASP A 70 1.90 13.93 6.86
N ASP A 71 2.25 12.66 6.62
CA ASP A 71 3.30 12.24 5.67
C ASP A 71 2.71 11.22 4.66
N PRO A 72 2.29 11.68 3.46
CA PRO A 72 1.69 10.81 2.44
C PRO A 72 2.56 9.62 2.02
N ALA A 73 3.89 9.76 2.07
CA ALA A 73 4.80 8.68 1.71
C ALA A 73 4.86 7.57 2.78
N ARG A 74 4.51 7.88 4.02
CA ARG A 74 4.49 6.94 5.16
C ARG A 74 3.09 6.55 5.61
N ARG A 75 2.06 7.16 5.03
CA ARG A 75 0.67 7.00 5.44
C ARG A 75 0.22 5.55 5.33
N ILE A 76 -0.36 5.02 6.41
CA ILE A 76 -0.94 3.67 6.47
C ILE A 76 -2.31 3.77 7.10
N GLN A 77 -3.31 3.16 6.47
CA GLN A 77 -4.69 3.15 6.98
C GLN A 77 -4.99 1.78 7.57
N ILE A 78 -5.59 1.75 8.75
CA ILE A 78 -5.90 0.52 9.48
C ILE A 78 -7.39 0.51 9.80
N LEU A 79 -8.07 -0.49 9.28
CA LEU A 79 -9.43 -0.85 9.65
C LEU A 79 -9.38 -1.99 10.65
N TRP A 80 -10.31 -1.98 11.60
CA TRP A 80 -10.33 -2.89 12.73
C TRP A 80 -11.50 -3.86 12.61
N SER A 81 -11.27 -5.13 12.97
CA SER A 81 -12.36 -6.10 13.14
C SER A 81 -13.24 -5.77 14.35
N ASP A 82 -12.63 -5.22 15.40
CA ASP A 82 -13.33 -4.64 16.56
C ASP A 82 -13.12 -3.12 16.53
N GLU A 83 -14.00 -2.41 15.84
CA GLU A 83 -13.92 -0.96 15.67
C GLU A 83 -14.03 -0.20 16.99
N ALA A 84 -14.93 -0.64 17.87
CA ALA A 84 -15.19 0.03 19.14
C ALA A 84 -13.97 -0.02 20.06
N ALA A 85 -13.28 -1.17 20.11
CA ALA A 85 -12.07 -1.33 20.92
C ALA A 85 -10.77 -1.05 20.15
N ARG A 86 -10.84 -0.85 18.82
CA ARG A 86 -9.72 -0.67 17.89
C ARG A 86 -8.68 -1.79 18.03
N LYS A 87 -9.15 -3.02 17.85
CA LYS A 87 -8.37 -4.24 17.99
C LYS A 87 -8.51 -5.14 16.78
N ARG A 88 -7.44 -5.90 16.52
CA ARG A 88 -7.34 -6.91 15.46
C ARG A 88 -7.61 -6.30 14.08
N PRO A 89 -6.56 -5.83 13.37
CA PRO A 89 -6.75 -5.25 12.05
C PRO A 89 -7.54 -6.19 11.15
N SER A 90 -8.64 -5.70 10.57
CA SER A 90 -9.32 -6.40 9.48
C SER A 90 -8.60 -6.15 8.16
N GLU A 91 -8.05 -4.94 8.00
CA GLU A 91 -7.32 -4.54 6.81
C GLU A 91 -6.28 -3.46 7.14
N VAL A 92 -5.08 -3.60 6.58
CA VAL A 92 -4.03 -2.58 6.59
C VAL A 92 -3.75 -2.17 5.16
N ARG A 93 -3.97 -0.90 4.82
CA ARG A 93 -3.91 -0.38 3.45
C ARG A 93 -2.71 0.52 3.21
N LEU A 94 -2.06 0.29 2.09
CA LEU A 94 -1.10 1.17 1.43
C LEU A 94 -1.75 1.69 0.14
N THR A 95 -1.99 2.99 0.07
CA THR A 95 -2.66 3.65 -1.07
C THR A 95 -1.89 4.89 -1.50
N ASP A 96 -2.28 5.46 -2.63
CA ASP A 96 -1.84 6.79 -3.07
C ASP A 96 -0.31 6.93 -3.14
N GLU A 97 0.28 7.79 -2.31
CA GLU A 97 1.70 8.10 -2.31
C GLU A 97 2.53 7.16 -1.43
N ALA A 98 1.89 6.25 -0.69
CA ALA A 98 2.55 5.38 0.29
C ALA A 98 3.71 4.60 -0.34
N LYS A 99 4.87 4.68 0.31
CA LYS A 99 6.12 4.01 -0.11
C LYS A 99 6.38 2.72 0.65
N GLY A 100 5.52 2.38 1.60
CA GLY A 100 5.59 1.12 2.32
C GLY A 100 5.44 -0.09 1.39
N SER A 101 5.81 -1.27 1.89
CA SER A 101 5.68 -2.51 1.13
C SER A 101 5.29 -3.70 2.00
N PHE A 102 4.74 -4.74 1.37
CA PHE A 102 4.44 -6.02 1.98
C PHE A 102 4.78 -7.16 1.01
N ALA A 103 5.60 -8.14 1.43
CA ALA A 103 6.07 -9.21 0.55
C ALA A 103 6.69 -8.70 -0.79
N GLY A 104 7.30 -7.50 -0.76
CA GLY A 104 7.85 -6.82 -1.94
C GLY A 104 6.82 -6.08 -2.81
N LEU A 105 5.52 -6.19 -2.51
CA LEU A 105 4.45 -5.41 -3.15
C LEU A 105 4.44 -4.00 -2.59
N SER A 106 4.32 -3.00 -3.46
CA SER A 106 4.13 -1.60 -3.12
C SER A 106 3.24 -0.91 -4.16
N VAL A 107 2.67 0.23 -3.80
CA VAL A 107 1.94 1.08 -4.75
C VAL A 107 2.88 1.50 -5.89
N GLY A 108 2.34 1.54 -7.12
CA GLY A 108 3.06 1.95 -8.32
C GLY A 108 3.85 0.84 -9.03
N LEU A 109 3.95 -0.37 -8.48
CA LEU A 109 4.56 -1.48 -9.22
C LEU A 109 3.79 -1.78 -10.51
N ASP A 110 4.51 -2.00 -11.60
CA ASP A 110 3.90 -2.42 -12.85
C ASP A 110 3.51 -3.92 -12.82
N LEU A 111 2.66 -4.31 -13.76
CA LEU A 111 2.19 -5.68 -13.93
C LEU A 111 3.32 -6.72 -13.98
N THR A 112 4.43 -6.40 -14.65
CA THR A 112 5.55 -7.34 -14.86
C THR A 112 6.36 -7.50 -13.58
N ALA A 113 6.53 -6.44 -12.81
CA ALA A 113 7.15 -6.49 -11.49
C ALA A 113 6.35 -7.40 -10.54
N VAL A 114 5.02 -7.29 -10.55
CA VAL A 114 4.15 -8.16 -9.73
C VAL A 114 4.18 -9.60 -10.23
N GLU A 115 4.18 -9.86 -11.55
CA GLU A 115 4.37 -11.22 -12.09
C GLU A 115 5.71 -11.82 -11.66
N LYS A 116 6.78 -11.02 -11.62
CA LYS A 116 8.10 -11.46 -11.16
C LYS A 116 8.12 -11.79 -9.68
N LEU A 117 7.50 -10.97 -8.83
CA LEU A 117 7.34 -11.24 -7.40
C LEU A 117 6.52 -12.52 -7.17
N ASN A 118 5.43 -12.70 -7.92
CA ASN A 118 4.61 -13.90 -7.85
C ASN A 118 5.30 -15.15 -8.45
N GLY A 119 6.29 -14.94 -9.31
CA GLY A 119 6.99 -15.98 -10.06
C GLY A 119 6.18 -16.58 -11.22
N ARG A 120 4.99 -16.05 -11.51
CA ARG A 120 4.09 -16.50 -12.59
C ARG A 120 2.94 -15.52 -12.83
N PRO A 121 2.25 -15.64 -13.98
CA PRO A 121 1.00 -14.93 -14.21
C PRO A 121 -0.07 -15.24 -13.17
N PHE A 122 -0.89 -14.24 -12.87
CA PHE A 122 -2.04 -14.31 -11.96
C PHE A 122 -3.32 -13.90 -12.71
N VAL A 123 -4.44 -13.87 -12.00
CA VAL A 123 -5.74 -13.45 -12.54
C VAL A 123 -6.30 -12.31 -11.70
N MET A 124 -6.85 -11.32 -12.39
CA MET A 124 -7.52 -10.15 -11.83
C MET A 124 -8.92 -9.98 -12.41
N ASN A 125 -9.75 -9.19 -11.76
CA ASN A 125 -10.98 -8.67 -12.33
C ASN A 125 -10.67 -7.68 -13.46
N GLY A 126 -11.52 -7.67 -14.49
CA GLY A 126 -11.51 -6.59 -15.49
C GLY A 126 -11.80 -5.23 -14.86
N PHE A 127 -11.41 -4.13 -15.49
CA PHE A 127 -11.59 -2.78 -14.95
C PHE A 127 -13.02 -2.22 -15.11
N GLY A 128 -13.28 -1.06 -14.50
CA GLY A 128 -14.50 -0.26 -14.77
C GLY A 128 -15.70 -0.57 -13.87
N TRP A 129 -15.49 -1.23 -12.74
CA TRP A 129 -16.48 -1.52 -11.71
C TRP A 129 -15.81 -1.53 -10.33
N ASP A 130 -16.59 -1.65 -9.27
CA ASP A 130 -16.18 -1.55 -7.86
C ASP A 130 -15.04 -2.52 -7.49
N LEU A 131 -15.11 -3.78 -7.96
CA LEU A 131 -14.05 -4.76 -7.75
C LEU A 131 -13.03 -4.81 -8.90
N GLY A 132 -13.09 -3.84 -9.81
CA GLY A 132 -12.27 -3.81 -10.99
C GLY A 132 -10.79 -3.72 -10.66
N GLY A 133 -9.95 -4.43 -11.42
CA GLY A 133 -8.51 -4.41 -11.21
C GLY A 133 -8.01 -5.23 -10.00
N ASN A 134 -8.90 -5.79 -9.18
CA ASN A 134 -8.50 -6.62 -8.03
C ASN A 134 -7.90 -7.94 -8.48
N VAL A 135 -6.74 -8.31 -7.93
CA VAL A 135 -6.19 -9.66 -8.06
C VAL A 135 -7.06 -10.63 -7.27
N VAL A 136 -7.45 -11.73 -7.91
CA VAL A 136 -8.41 -12.68 -7.35
C VAL A 136 -7.88 -14.11 -7.30
N ASP A 137 -6.78 -14.39 -8.00
CA ASP A 137 -6.13 -15.69 -7.99
C ASP A 137 -4.66 -15.55 -8.39
N TRP A 138 -3.76 -15.78 -7.44
CA TRP A 138 -2.30 -15.78 -7.63
C TRP A 138 -1.79 -17.01 -8.40
N LYS A 139 -2.66 -17.94 -8.80
CA LYS A 139 -2.37 -19.16 -9.57
C LYS A 139 -1.29 -20.05 -8.94
N GLY A 140 -1.33 -20.13 -7.61
CA GLY A 140 -0.38 -20.88 -6.79
C GLY A 140 1.05 -20.31 -6.78
N GLY A 141 1.21 -19.04 -7.18
CA GLY A 141 2.47 -18.31 -7.14
C GLY A 141 2.90 -17.91 -5.73
N ALA A 142 4.07 -17.30 -5.61
CA ALA A 142 4.69 -16.98 -4.32
C ALA A 142 3.82 -16.08 -3.42
N LEU A 143 3.01 -15.18 -4.02
CA LEU A 143 2.15 -14.27 -3.27
C LEU A 143 0.91 -14.93 -2.67
N SER A 144 0.59 -16.18 -3.06
CA SER A 144 -0.39 -17.02 -2.32
C SER A 144 0.21 -17.78 -1.13
N LYS A 145 1.52 -17.65 -0.90
CA LYS A 145 2.28 -18.44 0.08
C LYS A 145 3.18 -17.55 0.94
N VAL A 146 2.76 -16.30 1.16
CA VAL A 146 3.48 -15.38 2.04
C VAL A 146 3.56 -16.01 3.44
N PRO A 147 4.75 -16.09 4.08
CA PRO A 147 4.86 -16.60 5.43
C PRO A 147 4.04 -15.79 6.42
N GLY A 148 3.41 -16.49 7.37
CA GLY A 148 2.51 -15.90 8.36
C GLY A 148 1.06 -16.29 8.10
N ASP A 149 0.16 -15.64 8.82
CA ASP A 149 -1.28 -15.88 8.83
C ASP A 149 -2.08 -14.77 8.12
N CYS A 150 -1.38 -13.95 7.34
CA CYS A 150 -1.90 -12.83 6.58
C CYS A 150 -1.55 -12.95 5.09
N GLY A 151 -2.34 -12.30 4.25
CA GLY A 151 -2.16 -12.33 2.80
C GLY A 151 -2.35 -10.96 2.15
N PRO A 152 -1.78 -10.76 0.95
CA PRO A 152 -1.96 -9.54 0.20
C PRO A 152 -3.26 -9.55 -0.61
N SER A 153 -3.96 -8.42 -0.59
CA SER A 153 -4.92 -8.01 -1.61
C SER A 153 -4.29 -6.89 -2.42
N VAL A 154 -4.42 -6.94 -3.75
CA VAL A 154 -3.79 -5.97 -4.67
C VAL A 154 -4.82 -5.51 -5.68
N GLN A 155 -4.92 -4.19 -5.86
CA GLN A 155 -5.71 -3.59 -6.93
C GLN A 155 -4.79 -2.89 -7.92
N PHE A 156 -5.16 -2.97 -9.20
CA PHE A 156 -4.51 -2.24 -10.28
C PHE A 156 -5.43 -1.17 -10.84
N ASN A 157 -4.82 -0.06 -11.24
CA ASN A 157 -5.42 0.89 -12.18
C ASN A 157 -4.69 0.80 -13.53
N TYR A 158 -5.42 1.00 -14.62
CA TYR A 158 -4.82 1.17 -15.94
C TYR A 158 -4.19 2.57 -16.08
N ALA A 159 -3.22 2.72 -16.98
CA ALA A 159 -2.58 4.01 -17.21
C ALA A 159 -3.56 5.05 -17.76
N GLU A 160 -3.41 6.30 -17.34
CA GLU A 160 -4.16 7.41 -17.94
C GLU A 160 -3.95 7.45 -19.46
N GLY A 161 -5.03 7.61 -20.22
CA GLY A 161 -4.99 7.60 -21.67
C GLY A 161 -4.73 6.22 -22.30
N ALA A 162 -4.94 5.12 -21.55
CA ALA A 162 -4.87 3.78 -22.10
C ALA A 162 -5.74 3.63 -23.37
N PRO A 163 -5.27 2.92 -24.42
CA PRO A 163 -6.03 2.79 -25.66
C PRO A 163 -7.40 2.14 -25.44
N GLU A 164 -8.49 2.84 -25.80
CA GLU A 164 -9.88 2.42 -25.57
C GLU A 164 -10.15 0.98 -26.05
N LYS A 165 -9.74 0.65 -27.28
CA LYS A 165 -9.90 -0.72 -27.84
C LYS A 165 -9.21 -1.82 -27.03
N ALA A 166 -8.12 -1.50 -26.33
CA ALA A 166 -7.45 -2.45 -25.45
C ALA A 166 -8.17 -2.51 -24.10
N LEU A 167 -8.57 -1.35 -23.57
CA LEU A 167 -9.33 -1.23 -22.32
C LEU A 167 -10.65 -1.99 -22.39
N ASP A 168 -11.44 -1.85 -23.46
CA ASP A 168 -12.72 -2.58 -23.64
C ASP A 168 -12.58 -4.10 -23.52
N LYS A 169 -11.44 -4.65 -23.96
CA LYS A 169 -11.19 -6.09 -23.88
C LYS A 169 -10.98 -6.56 -22.45
N VAL A 170 -10.38 -5.72 -21.61
CA VAL A 170 -10.01 -6.03 -20.23
C VAL A 170 -10.89 -5.33 -19.20
N SER A 171 -11.98 -4.71 -19.62
CA SER A 171 -12.99 -4.08 -18.75
C SER A 171 -14.28 -4.88 -18.66
N GLY A 172 -15.05 -4.64 -17.60
CA GLY A 172 -16.30 -5.30 -17.27
C GLY A 172 -16.14 -6.52 -16.36
N ASP A 173 -17.27 -7.14 -16.02
CA ASP A 173 -17.34 -8.32 -15.17
C ASP A 173 -16.78 -9.56 -15.89
N LYS A 174 -15.46 -9.67 -15.85
CA LYS A 174 -14.70 -10.80 -16.39
C LYS A 174 -13.41 -10.99 -15.60
N ARG A 175 -12.85 -12.18 -15.73
CA ARG A 175 -11.51 -12.50 -15.22
C ARG A 175 -10.49 -12.32 -16.34
N VAL A 176 -9.42 -11.59 -16.06
CA VAL A 176 -8.33 -11.28 -16.99
C VAL A 176 -7.03 -11.83 -16.44
N SER A 177 -6.27 -12.55 -17.26
CA SER A 177 -4.93 -12.99 -16.88
C SER A 177 -3.94 -11.84 -16.98
N SER A 178 -3.00 -11.74 -16.04
CA SER A 178 -1.86 -10.80 -16.12
C SER A 178 -1.02 -10.98 -17.40
N ALA A 179 -1.07 -12.16 -18.03
CA ALA A 179 -0.39 -12.44 -19.28
C ALA A 179 -1.13 -11.94 -20.53
N ASP A 180 -2.36 -11.43 -20.40
CA ASP A 180 -3.17 -10.97 -21.53
C ASP A 180 -2.51 -9.80 -22.27
N LYS A 181 -2.52 -9.86 -23.61
CA LYS A 181 -1.86 -8.85 -24.45
C LYS A 181 -2.52 -7.49 -24.36
N ALA A 182 -3.85 -7.44 -24.28
CA ALA A 182 -4.58 -6.17 -24.12
C ALA A 182 -4.33 -5.58 -22.73
N LEU A 183 -4.21 -6.41 -21.69
CA LEU A 183 -3.86 -5.95 -20.35
C LEU A 183 -2.46 -5.31 -20.32
N ARG A 184 -1.48 -5.89 -21.01
CA ARG A 184 -0.14 -5.28 -21.15
C ARG A 184 -0.17 -3.94 -21.89
N VAL A 185 -1.07 -3.77 -22.86
CA VAL A 185 -1.21 -2.52 -23.63
C VAL A 185 -1.75 -1.38 -22.76
N VAL A 186 -2.63 -1.66 -21.81
CA VAL A 186 -3.17 -0.63 -20.89
C VAL A 186 -2.24 -0.30 -19.72
N LYS A 187 -1.05 -0.93 -19.67
CA LYS A 187 0.07 -0.65 -18.73
C LYS A 187 -0.38 -0.43 -17.28
N PRO A 188 -1.07 -1.40 -16.66
CA PRO A 188 -1.60 -1.19 -15.34
C PRO A 188 -0.50 -1.16 -14.29
N THR A 189 -0.73 -0.36 -13.26
CA THR A 189 0.12 -0.24 -12.07
C THR A 189 -0.70 -0.47 -10.82
N VAL A 190 -0.06 -1.00 -9.78
CA VAL A 190 -0.69 -1.21 -8.47
C VAL A 190 -1.17 0.13 -7.92
N SER A 191 -2.47 0.24 -7.65
CA SER A 191 -3.10 1.41 -7.03
C SER A 191 -3.22 1.26 -5.52
N SER A 192 -3.39 0.04 -5.03
CA SER A 192 -3.42 -0.27 -3.60
C SER A 192 -2.82 -1.64 -3.31
N VAL A 193 -2.20 -1.73 -2.13
CA VAL A 193 -1.81 -2.98 -1.49
C VAL A 193 -2.47 -3.01 -0.12
N SER A 194 -3.27 -4.04 0.13
CA SER A 194 -3.86 -4.28 1.44
C SER A 194 -3.35 -5.59 2.02
N ILE A 195 -3.29 -5.65 3.34
CA ILE A 195 -2.95 -6.86 4.10
C ILE A 195 -4.18 -7.21 4.93
N GLY A 196 -4.59 -8.47 4.86
CA GLY A 196 -5.66 -9.01 5.68
C GLY A 196 -5.25 -10.34 6.30
N TRP A 197 -5.82 -10.60 7.47
CA TRP A 197 -5.75 -11.88 8.15
C TRP A 197 -7.10 -12.52 7.89
N GLY A 198 -7.13 -13.61 7.11
CA GLY A 198 -8.39 -14.24 6.66
C GLY A 198 -9.38 -14.43 7.83
N ALA A 199 -10.67 -14.41 7.52
CA ALA A 199 -11.70 -14.65 8.54
C ALA A 199 -11.47 -16.02 9.18
N ASP A 200 -11.30 -16.04 10.51
CA ASP A 200 -11.29 -17.27 11.31
C ASP A 200 -12.67 -17.95 11.28
#